data_AF-A0A1V2Q0B4-F1
#
_entry.id   AF-A0A1V2Q0B4-F1
#
_cell.length_a   1.000
_cell.length_b   1.000
_cell.length_c   1.000
_cell.angle_alpha   90.00
_cell.angle_beta   90.00
_cell.angle_gamma   90.00
#
_symmetry.space_group_name_H-M   'P 1'
#
loop_
_entity.id
_entity.type
_entity.pdbx_description
1 polymer ?
#
loop_
_entity_poly.entity_id
_entity_poly.type
_entity_poly.pdbx_seq_one_letter_code
_entity_poly.pdbx_strand_id
1 'polypeptide(L)'
;MRNLIQVAGIIDQAEADMVLEEGADWLGFALRLPAKNEDLSEADAAAIVKAIQPEHRGVIITYLTDADEINEFCTEMGVGVIQLHGDVSPDELRRLRHIAPELYILKSLVVKADNIDELTKTVEDSADWVDMFITDSFNPATGAKGATGLVHDWGVSAELVRLSPRPLMLAGGLTPDNVGDAIEKVRPAAVDAHTGLEDATGRKDRLKVRKFVDEARQAFARIAADRPGGAS
;
A
#
# COMPACT_ATOMS: atom_id res chain seq x y z
N MET A 1 9.65 -9.62 4.31
CA MET A 1 9.71 -8.15 4.28
C MET A 1 8.99 -7.59 5.50
N ARG A 2 9.63 -6.70 6.27
CA ARG A 2 9.05 -6.03 7.44
C ARG A 2 9.63 -4.62 7.55
N ASN A 3 8.91 -3.75 8.25
CA ASN A 3 9.24 -2.34 8.49
C ASN A 3 9.29 -1.51 7.20
N LEU A 4 8.55 -1.90 6.16
CA LEU A 4 8.55 -1.20 4.88
C LEU A 4 7.75 0.10 4.95
N ILE A 5 8.16 1.08 4.17
CA ILE A 5 7.50 2.37 4.01
C ILE A 5 7.21 2.59 2.53
N GLN A 6 5.94 2.63 2.18
CA GLN A 6 5.46 3.00 0.85
C GLN A 6 4.98 4.46 0.87
N VAL A 7 5.26 5.19 -0.20
CA VAL A 7 4.63 6.47 -0.50
C VAL A 7 3.89 6.34 -1.82
N ALA A 8 2.57 6.51 -1.78
CA ALA A 8 1.69 6.37 -2.92
C ALA A 8 1.39 7.72 -3.60
N GLY A 9 0.86 7.63 -4.82
CA GLY A 9 0.46 8.79 -5.62
C GLY A 9 1.65 9.62 -6.08
N ILE A 10 2.65 8.95 -6.65
CA ILE A 10 3.80 9.59 -7.29
C ILE A 10 3.38 10.18 -8.63
N ILE A 11 3.68 11.46 -8.86
CA ILE A 11 3.17 12.20 -10.04
C ILE A 11 4.23 12.59 -11.07
N ASP A 12 5.53 12.43 -10.78
CA ASP A 12 6.62 12.58 -11.75
C ASP A 12 7.95 12.00 -11.22
N GLN A 13 9.01 12.04 -12.05
CA GLN A 13 10.35 11.56 -11.70
C GLN A 13 10.99 12.36 -10.55
N ALA A 14 10.78 13.67 -10.50
CA ALA A 14 11.40 14.52 -9.48
C ALA A 14 10.85 14.21 -8.08
N GLU A 15 9.56 13.91 -7.98
CA GLU A 15 8.93 13.43 -6.76
C GLU A 15 9.39 12.02 -6.40
N ALA A 16 9.48 11.11 -7.37
CA ALA A 16 10.00 9.76 -7.16
C ALA A 16 11.41 9.80 -6.53
N ASP A 17 12.33 10.57 -7.13
CA ASP A 17 13.69 10.71 -6.66
C ASP A 17 13.73 11.29 -5.24
N MET A 18 12.96 12.36 -4.99
CA MET A 18 12.88 12.98 -3.66
C MET A 18 12.38 11.99 -2.61
N VAL A 19 11.32 11.25 -2.90
CA VAL A 19 10.73 10.29 -1.95
C VAL A 19 11.72 9.16 -1.60
N LEU A 20 12.49 8.68 -2.59
CA LEU A 20 13.54 7.69 -2.36
C LEU A 20 14.72 8.27 -1.56
N GLU A 21 15.15 9.49 -1.87
CA GLU A 21 16.20 10.20 -1.12
C GLU A 21 15.83 10.38 0.37
N GLU A 22 14.54 10.58 0.66
CA GLU A 22 14.03 10.68 2.04
C GLU A 22 13.85 9.32 2.73
N GLY A 23 14.14 8.20 2.06
CA GLY A 23 14.25 6.88 2.68
C GLY A 23 12.98 6.02 2.64
N ALA A 24 12.03 6.33 1.76
CA ALA A 24 10.94 5.40 1.44
C ALA A 24 11.48 4.15 0.73
N ASP A 25 10.84 3.01 0.96
CA ASP A 25 11.22 1.75 0.33
C ASP A 25 10.53 1.60 -1.03
N TRP A 26 9.22 1.88 -1.08
CA TRP A 26 8.36 1.63 -2.23
C TRP A 26 7.65 2.90 -2.73
N LEU A 27 7.47 2.99 -4.03
CA LEU A 27 6.77 4.07 -4.74
C LEU A 27 5.45 3.55 -5.33
N GLY A 28 4.32 4.12 -4.95
CA GLY A 28 3.00 3.74 -5.44
C GLY A 28 2.51 4.63 -6.58
N PHE A 29 2.10 4.02 -7.69
CA PHE A 29 1.59 4.70 -8.89
C PHE A 29 0.12 4.31 -9.12
N ALA A 30 -0.79 5.26 -8.99
CA ALA A 30 -2.22 5.01 -9.15
C ALA A 30 -2.61 5.09 -10.63
N LEU A 31 -2.96 3.95 -11.23
CA LEU A 31 -3.26 3.82 -12.66
C LEU A 31 -4.48 2.92 -12.90
N ARG A 32 -5.21 3.21 -13.99
CA ARG A 32 -6.49 2.58 -14.34
C ARG A 32 -7.50 2.70 -13.21
N LEU A 33 -7.72 3.94 -12.77
CA LEU A 33 -8.67 4.27 -11.70
C LEU A 33 -10.11 4.41 -12.24
N PRO A 34 -11.16 4.14 -11.44
CA PRO A 34 -12.56 4.24 -11.89
C PRO A 34 -12.94 5.65 -12.35
N ALA A 35 -12.41 6.67 -11.69
CA ALA A 35 -12.43 8.05 -12.18
C ALA A 35 -11.09 8.29 -12.86
N LYS A 36 -11.10 8.70 -14.15
CA LYS A 36 -9.90 9.03 -14.95
C LYS A 36 -9.22 10.31 -14.46
N ASN A 37 -8.79 10.31 -13.21
CA ASN A 37 -8.16 11.42 -12.50
C ASN A 37 -6.71 11.04 -12.18
N GLU A 38 -6.03 10.37 -13.12
CA GLU A 38 -4.65 9.98 -12.98
C GLU A 38 -3.77 11.21 -13.17
N ASP A 39 -2.93 11.52 -12.19
CA ASP A 39 -2.00 12.65 -12.25
C ASP A 39 -0.76 12.36 -13.13
N LEU A 40 -0.58 11.09 -13.51
CA LEU A 40 0.58 10.57 -14.24
C LEU A 40 0.14 9.60 -15.34
N SER A 41 0.72 9.71 -16.53
CA SER A 41 0.42 8.79 -17.64
C SER A 41 1.06 7.41 -17.44
N GLU A 42 0.48 6.35 -18.00
CA GLU A 42 1.08 5.01 -17.98
C GLU A 42 2.51 5.00 -18.57
N ALA A 43 2.76 5.79 -19.63
CA ALA A 43 4.07 5.88 -20.25
C ALA A 43 5.12 6.52 -19.31
N ASP A 44 4.75 7.58 -18.61
CA ASP A 44 5.64 8.26 -17.68
C ASP A 44 5.87 7.40 -16.42
N ALA A 45 4.83 6.76 -15.89
CA ALA A 45 4.95 5.82 -14.79
C ALA A 45 5.88 4.63 -15.16
N ALA A 46 5.76 4.06 -16.36
CA ALA A 46 6.64 2.99 -16.81
C ALA A 46 8.10 3.46 -16.96
N ALA A 47 8.33 4.72 -17.37
CA ALA A 47 9.66 5.30 -17.43
C ALA A 47 10.28 5.42 -16.02
N ILE A 48 9.51 5.90 -15.04
CA ILE A 48 9.96 6.00 -13.65
C ILE A 48 10.25 4.61 -13.08
N VAL A 49 9.34 3.65 -13.23
CA VAL A 49 9.52 2.27 -12.73
C VAL A 49 10.81 1.64 -13.24
N LYS A 50 11.17 1.86 -14.52
CA LYS A 50 12.42 1.36 -15.11
C LYS A 50 13.68 2.03 -14.57
N ALA A 51 13.58 3.23 -14.01
CA ALA A 51 14.69 3.97 -13.42
C ALA A 51 14.93 3.65 -11.93
N ILE A 52 13.98 2.99 -11.27
CA ILE A 52 14.07 2.62 -9.85
C ILE A 52 15.24 1.66 -9.63
N GLN A 53 16.08 1.96 -8.63
CA GLN A 53 17.22 1.12 -8.25
C GLN A 53 16.75 -0.20 -7.59
N PRO A 54 17.51 -1.31 -7.69
CA PRO A 54 17.08 -2.64 -7.24
C PRO A 54 16.70 -2.77 -5.76
N GLU A 55 17.17 -1.87 -4.90
CA GLU A 55 16.84 -1.78 -3.48
C GLU A 55 15.42 -1.25 -3.22
N HIS A 56 14.83 -0.56 -4.19
CA HIS A 56 13.49 0.03 -4.12
C HIS A 56 12.52 -0.72 -5.04
N ARG A 57 11.22 -0.46 -4.89
CA ARG A 57 10.19 -1.04 -5.78
C ARG A 57 9.16 -0.02 -6.20
N GLY A 58 8.78 -0.08 -7.47
CA GLY A 58 7.54 0.52 -7.95
C GLY A 58 6.37 -0.43 -7.68
N VAL A 59 5.23 0.13 -7.31
CA VAL A 59 3.97 -0.58 -7.04
C VAL A 59 2.89 0.07 -7.89
N ILE A 60 2.26 -0.70 -8.78
CA ILE A 60 1.08 -0.21 -9.49
C ILE A 60 -0.13 -0.40 -8.59
N ILE A 61 -0.94 0.65 -8.40
CA ILE A 61 -2.18 0.63 -7.62
C ILE A 61 -3.33 0.75 -8.60
N THR A 62 -4.17 -0.29 -8.67
CA THR A 62 -5.19 -0.38 -9.72
C THR A 62 -6.51 -0.99 -9.26
N TYR A 63 -7.55 -0.74 -10.06
CA TYR A 63 -8.90 -1.29 -9.87
C TYR A 63 -9.25 -2.40 -10.86
N LEU A 64 -8.30 -2.84 -11.69
CA LEU A 64 -8.48 -4.01 -12.54
C LEU A 64 -8.87 -5.26 -11.74
N THR A 65 -9.64 -6.13 -12.37
CA THR A 65 -10.17 -7.35 -11.74
C THR A 65 -9.91 -8.65 -12.51
N ASP A 66 -9.56 -8.56 -13.79
CA ASP A 66 -9.26 -9.72 -14.63
C ASP A 66 -7.77 -10.09 -14.58
N ALA A 67 -7.47 -11.36 -14.37
CA ALA A 67 -6.10 -11.83 -14.20
C ALA A 67 -5.21 -11.62 -15.43
N ASP A 68 -5.73 -11.84 -16.65
CA ASP A 68 -4.93 -11.65 -17.87
C ASP A 68 -4.63 -10.16 -18.05
N GLU A 69 -5.65 -9.31 -17.88
CA GLU A 69 -5.48 -7.86 -18.00
C GLU A 69 -4.47 -7.32 -16.98
N ILE A 70 -4.54 -7.79 -15.73
CA ILE A 70 -3.57 -7.42 -14.69
C ILE A 70 -2.16 -7.86 -15.07
N ASN A 71 -1.99 -9.10 -15.56
CA ASN A 71 -0.68 -9.63 -15.91
C ASN A 71 -0.07 -8.92 -17.14
N GLU A 72 -0.88 -8.69 -18.17
CA GLU A 72 -0.49 -7.90 -19.34
C GLU A 72 -0.06 -6.49 -18.92
N PHE A 73 -0.86 -5.83 -18.08
CA PHE A 73 -0.53 -4.49 -17.60
C PHE A 73 0.76 -4.45 -16.78
N CYS A 74 0.98 -5.41 -15.87
CA CYS A 74 2.23 -5.49 -15.11
C CYS A 74 3.44 -5.69 -16.03
N THR A 75 3.28 -6.49 -17.09
CA THR A 75 4.32 -6.75 -18.09
C THR A 75 4.65 -5.48 -18.88
N GLU A 76 3.63 -4.73 -19.33
CA GLU A 76 3.80 -3.46 -20.04
C GLU A 76 4.51 -2.41 -19.19
N MET A 77 4.12 -2.31 -17.91
CA MET A 77 4.71 -1.37 -16.95
C MET A 77 6.12 -1.80 -16.49
N GLY A 78 6.49 -3.06 -16.69
CA GLY A 78 7.76 -3.61 -16.22
C GLY A 78 7.85 -3.70 -14.69
N VAL A 79 6.71 -3.92 -14.01
CA VAL A 79 6.61 -3.91 -12.55
C VAL A 79 6.55 -5.34 -12.00
N GLY A 80 7.16 -5.56 -10.83
CA GLY A 80 7.09 -6.83 -10.11
C GLY A 80 6.14 -6.81 -8.90
N VAL A 81 5.43 -5.70 -8.68
CA VAL A 81 4.54 -5.49 -7.53
C VAL A 81 3.26 -4.81 -7.98
N ILE A 82 2.12 -5.38 -7.60
CA ILE A 82 0.77 -4.86 -7.89
C ILE A 82 -0.04 -4.75 -6.61
N GLN A 83 -0.80 -3.67 -6.46
CA GLN A 83 -1.78 -3.44 -5.42
C GLN A 83 -3.18 -3.43 -6.04
N LEU A 84 -3.97 -4.43 -5.66
CA LEU A 84 -5.31 -4.69 -6.18
C LEU A 84 -6.38 -4.07 -5.26
N HIS A 85 -6.81 -2.87 -5.63
CA HIS A 85 -7.93 -2.15 -5.00
C HIS A 85 -9.30 -2.58 -5.52
N GLY A 86 -9.34 -3.17 -6.71
CA GLY A 86 -10.54 -3.74 -7.29
C GLY A 86 -11.12 -4.91 -6.49
N ASP A 87 -12.38 -5.23 -6.75
CA ASP A 87 -13.10 -6.37 -6.17
C ASP A 87 -12.72 -7.66 -6.92
N VAL A 88 -11.43 -8.00 -6.91
CA VAL A 88 -10.86 -9.19 -7.58
C VAL A 88 -11.34 -10.46 -6.88
N SER A 89 -11.96 -11.36 -7.63
CA SER A 89 -12.49 -12.61 -7.07
C SER A 89 -11.37 -13.59 -6.67
N PRO A 90 -11.62 -14.54 -5.75
CA PRO A 90 -10.64 -15.58 -5.42
C PRO A 90 -10.19 -16.42 -6.63
N ASP A 91 -11.09 -16.67 -7.59
CA ASP A 91 -10.74 -17.39 -8.82
C ASP A 91 -9.78 -16.60 -9.71
N GLU A 92 -9.99 -15.29 -9.84
CA GLU A 92 -9.08 -14.40 -10.57
C GLU A 92 -7.74 -14.26 -9.84
N LEU A 93 -7.72 -14.18 -8.52
CA LEU A 93 -6.46 -14.18 -7.75
C LEU A 93 -5.67 -15.49 -7.92
N ARG A 94 -6.36 -16.64 -7.86
CA ARG A 94 -5.76 -17.95 -8.12
C ARG A 94 -5.19 -18.04 -9.54
N ARG A 95 -5.95 -17.56 -10.52
CA ARG A 95 -5.53 -17.53 -11.92
C ARG A 95 -4.32 -16.63 -12.12
N LEU A 96 -4.34 -15.42 -11.57
CA LEU A 96 -3.24 -14.47 -11.61
C LEU A 96 -1.97 -15.07 -11.01
N ARG A 97 -2.09 -15.71 -9.82
CA ARG A 97 -0.96 -16.40 -9.19
C ARG A 97 -0.40 -17.53 -10.06
N HIS A 98 -1.23 -18.23 -10.82
CA HIS A 98 -0.78 -19.31 -11.71
C HIS A 98 -0.03 -18.79 -12.95
N ILE A 99 -0.54 -17.72 -13.58
CA ILE A 99 0.06 -17.16 -14.81
C ILE A 99 1.25 -16.24 -14.51
N ALA A 100 1.31 -15.66 -13.31
CA ALA A 100 2.34 -14.73 -12.86
C ALA A 100 2.88 -15.10 -11.46
N PRO A 101 3.55 -16.25 -11.30
CA PRO A 101 3.95 -16.77 -9.98
C PRO A 101 4.92 -15.84 -9.23
N GLU A 102 5.75 -15.08 -9.95
CA GLU A 102 6.75 -14.15 -9.40
C GLU A 102 6.18 -12.77 -9.04
N LEU A 103 4.95 -12.47 -9.43
CA LEU A 103 4.32 -11.17 -9.16
C LEU A 103 4.02 -11.04 -7.67
N TYR A 104 4.46 -9.95 -7.05
CA TYR A 104 4.15 -9.66 -5.65
C TYR A 104 2.79 -8.95 -5.57
N ILE A 105 1.80 -9.59 -4.94
CA ILE A 105 0.41 -9.13 -4.96
C ILE A 105 0.02 -8.60 -3.58
N LEU A 106 -0.34 -7.32 -3.53
CA LEU A 106 -1.01 -6.68 -2.40
C LEU A 106 -2.52 -6.68 -2.67
N LYS A 107 -3.32 -7.20 -1.73
CA LYS A 107 -4.79 -7.10 -1.80
C LYS A 107 -5.30 -6.07 -0.81
N SER A 108 -6.10 -5.13 -1.30
CA SER A 108 -6.67 -4.09 -0.46
C SER A 108 -7.88 -4.59 0.34
N LEU A 109 -7.91 -4.19 1.61
CA LEU A 109 -8.95 -4.41 2.61
C LEU A 109 -9.54 -3.06 3.00
N VAL A 110 -10.73 -2.74 2.49
CA VAL A 110 -11.37 -1.44 2.74
C VAL A 110 -12.08 -1.46 4.09
N VAL A 111 -11.53 -0.75 5.07
CA VAL A 111 -12.06 -0.72 6.43
C VAL A 111 -13.23 0.26 6.53
N LYS A 112 -14.35 -0.24 7.07
CA LYS A 112 -15.58 0.51 7.32
C LYS A 112 -16.08 0.24 8.73
N ALA A 113 -17.08 0.99 9.18
CA ALA A 113 -17.78 0.65 10.41
C ALA A 113 -18.41 -0.74 10.28
N ASP A 114 -18.22 -1.58 11.30
CA ASP A 114 -18.89 -2.88 11.47
C ASP A 114 -18.69 -3.90 10.34
N ASN A 115 -17.54 -3.88 9.64
CA ASN A 115 -17.27 -4.80 8.51
C ASN A 115 -16.16 -5.84 8.76
N ILE A 116 -15.76 -6.09 10.01
CA ILE A 116 -14.68 -7.06 10.32
C ILE A 116 -14.96 -8.48 9.80
N ASP A 117 -16.21 -8.93 9.82
CA ASP A 117 -16.58 -10.26 9.30
C ASP A 117 -16.37 -10.36 7.77
N GLU A 118 -16.70 -9.30 7.03
CA GLU A 118 -16.46 -9.19 5.58
C GLU A 118 -14.95 -9.22 5.27
N LEU A 119 -14.17 -8.47 6.04
CA LEU A 119 -12.72 -8.42 5.86
C LEU A 119 -12.06 -9.74 6.23
N THR A 120 -12.52 -10.39 7.30
CA THR A 120 -12.03 -11.71 7.73
C THR A 120 -12.26 -12.74 6.64
N LYS A 121 -13.48 -12.79 6.08
CA LYS A 121 -13.78 -13.67 4.95
C LYS A 121 -12.90 -13.36 3.73
N THR A 122 -12.70 -12.08 3.42
CA THR A 122 -11.82 -11.68 2.31
C THR A 122 -10.39 -12.17 2.54
N VAL A 123 -9.87 -12.08 3.77
CA VAL A 123 -8.55 -12.61 4.13
C VAL A 123 -8.51 -14.12 3.96
N GLU A 124 -9.48 -14.86 4.48
CA GLU A 124 -9.58 -16.32 4.36
C GLU A 124 -9.62 -16.77 2.89
N ASP A 125 -10.43 -16.13 2.07
CA ASP A 125 -10.66 -16.51 0.66
C ASP A 125 -9.46 -16.16 -0.25
N SER A 126 -8.57 -15.25 0.16
CA SER A 126 -7.50 -14.71 -0.71
C SER A 126 -6.08 -14.96 -0.24
N ALA A 127 -5.86 -15.27 1.05
CA ALA A 127 -4.52 -15.34 1.65
C ALA A 127 -3.56 -16.32 0.97
N ASP A 128 -4.06 -17.40 0.36
CA ASP A 128 -3.21 -18.36 -0.35
C ASP A 128 -2.62 -17.81 -1.66
N TRP A 129 -3.24 -16.77 -2.23
CA TRP A 129 -2.93 -16.26 -3.57
C TRP A 129 -2.18 -14.92 -3.54
N VAL A 130 -2.15 -14.24 -2.39
CA VAL A 130 -1.57 -12.91 -2.22
C VAL A 130 -0.39 -12.93 -1.26
N ASP A 131 0.51 -11.96 -1.40
CA ASP A 131 1.72 -11.90 -0.59
C ASP A 131 1.57 -11.01 0.65
N MET A 132 0.68 -10.03 0.57
CA MET A 132 0.44 -9.03 1.61
C MET A 132 -0.97 -8.45 1.48
N PHE A 133 -1.56 -8.06 2.60
CA PHE A 133 -2.76 -7.24 2.62
C PHE A 133 -2.41 -5.78 2.87
N ILE A 134 -3.19 -4.85 2.34
CA ILE A 134 -3.10 -3.43 2.68
C ILE A 134 -4.46 -2.93 3.16
N THR A 135 -4.53 -2.27 4.31
CA THR A 135 -5.78 -1.66 4.76
C THR A 135 -5.93 -0.28 4.14
N ASP A 136 -7.14 0.07 3.71
CA ASP A 136 -7.45 1.42 3.25
C ASP A 136 -8.75 1.95 3.85
N SER A 137 -8.86 3.26 3.85
CA SER A 137 -9.97 4.05 4.37
C SER A 137 -11.13 4.14 3.38
N PHE A 138 -12.36 4.16 3.90
CA PHE A 138 -13.59 4.46 3.17
C PHE A 138 -14.16 5.80 3.63
N ASN A 139 -14.56 6.64 2.69
CA ASN A 139 -15.27 7.87 2.98
C ASN A 139 -16.78 7.65 2.82
N PRO A 140 -17.56 7.56 3.92
CA PRO A 140 -18.99 7.33 3.84
C PRO A 140 -19.78 8.52 3.26
N ALA A 141 -19.23 9.73 3.32
CA ALA A 141 -19.89 10.93 2.79
C ALA A 141 -19.82 11.01 1.27
N THR A 142 -18.75 10.48 0.67
CA THR A 142 -18.53 10.55 -0.79
C THR A 142 -18.62 9.18 -1.47
N GLY A 143 -18.64 8.09 -0.71
CA GLY A 143 -18.53 6.73 -1.23
C GLY A 143 -17.12 6.38 -1.73
N ALA A 144 -16.13 7.28 -1.57
CA ALA A 144 -14.78 7.06 -2.06
C ALA A 144 -14.09 5.93 -1.28
N LYS A 145 -13.48 5.00 -2.02
CA LYS A 145 -12.60 3.96 -1.50
C LYS A 145 -11.15 4.40 -1.77
N GLY A 146 -10.34 4.49 -0.71
CA GLY A 146 -8.95 4.88 -0.79
C GLY A 146 -8.67 6.35 -1.02
N ALA A 147 -7.43 6.73 -0.70
CA ALA A 147 -6.93 8.12 -0.74
C ALA A 147 -7.83 9.14 -0.04
N THR A 148 -8.65 8.72 0.94
CA THR A 148 -9.68 9.59 1.53
C THR A 148 -9.13 10.61 2.53
N GLY A 149 -7.89 10.40 3.00
CA GLY A 149 -7.28 11.17 4.09
C GLY A 149 -7.90 10.89 5.46
N LEU A 150 -8.88 9.99 5.58
CA LEU A 150 -9.53 9.65 6.84
C LEU A 150 -8.78 8.52 7.55
N VAL A 151 -8.57 8.70 8.85
CA VAL A 151 -8.09 7.64 9.74
C VAL A 151 -9.28 6.75 10.08
N HIS A 152 -9.18 5.46 9.76
CA HIS A 152 -10.16 4.45 10.21
C HIS A 152 -9.77 3.85 11.57
N ASP A 153 -10.64 3.02 12.14
CA ASP A 153 -10.39 2.41 13.44
C ASP A 153 -9.20 1.44 13.39
N TRP A 154 -8.07 1.87 13.96
CA TRP A 154 -6.86 1.06 14.13
C TRP A 154 -7.10 -0.23 14.93
N GLY A 155 -8.16 -0.33 15.72
CA GLY A 155 -8.56 -1.57 16.39
C GLY A 155 -8.86 -2.68 15.38
N VAL A 156 -9.57 -2.36 14.29
CA VAL A 156 -9.88 -3.27 13.19
C VAL A 156 -8.59 -3.68 12.48
N SER A 157 -7.71 -2.74 12.15
CA SER A 157 -6.41 -3.07 11.55
C SER A 157 -5.54 -3.95 12.44
N ALA A 158 -5.51 -3.69 13.76
CA ALA A 158 -4.77 -4.51 14.70
C ALA A 158 -5.34 -5.93 14.80
N GLU A 159 -6.65 -6.09 14.64
CA GLU A 159 -7.30 -7.41 14.54
C GLU A 159 -6.95 -8.14 13.26
N LEU A 160 -6.97 -7.46 12.11
CA LEU A 160 -6.53 -8.03 10.84
C LEU A 160 -5.08 -8.49 10.86
N VAL A 161 -4.18 -7.73 11.52
CA VAL A 161 -2.78 -8.16 11.74
C VAL A 161 -2.71 -9.48 12.53
N ARG A 162 -3.60 -9.71 13.49
CA ARG A 162 -3.63 -10.94 14.30
C ARG A 162 -4.22 -12.13 13.55
N LEU A 163 -5.27 -11.90 12.76
CA LEU A 163 -6.01 -12.96 12.06
C LEU A 163 -5.34 -13.38 10.74
N SER A 164 -4.72 -12.43 10.04
CA SER A 164 -4.14 -12.68 8.72
C SER A 164 -2.89 -13.57 8.80
N PRO A 165 -2.81 -14.66 8.00
CA PRO A 165 -1.59 -15.44 7.87
C PRO A 165 -0.52 -14.71 7.02
N ARG A 166 -0.91 -13.63 6.32
CA ARG A 166 -0.03 -12.78 5.50
C ARG A 166 0.30 -11.46 6.22
N PRO A 167 1.46 -10.86 5.94
CA PRO A 167 1.78 -9.53 6.46
C PRO A 167 0.74 -8.50 6.02
N LEU A 168 0.60 -7.45 6.83
CA LEU A 168 -0.32 -6.35 6.58
C LEU A 168 0.45 -5.02 6.50
N MET A 169 0.18 -4.25 5.45
CA MET A 169 0.57 -2.86 5.30
C MET A 169 -0.58 -1.97 5.78
N LEU A 170 -0.29 -1.06 6.70
CA LEU A 170 -1.27 -0.11 7.21
C LEU A 170 -1.26 1.15 6.33
N ALA A 171 -2.37 1.43 5.65
CA ALA A 171 -2.65 2.73 5.04
C ALA A 171 -3.91 3.35 5.67
N GLY A 172 -4.41 4.44 5.09
CA GLY A 172 -5.64 5.11 5.51
C GLY A 172 -5.38 6.30 6.46
N GLY A 173 -5.22 7.49 5.88
CA GLY A 173 -5.08 8.74 6.63
C GLY A 173 -3.80 8.87 7.46
N LEU A 174 -2.76 8.09 7.14
CA LEU A 174 -1.48 8.21 7.84
C LEU A 174 -0.78 9.53 7.48
N THR A 175 -0.22 10.16 8.51
CA THR A 175 0.49 11.44 8.46
C THR A 175 1.76 11.34 9.30
N PRO A 176 2.70 12.30 9.15
CA PRO A 176 3.89 12.35 10.01
C PRO A 176 3.58 12.46 11.50
N ASP A 177 2.39 12.94 11.87
CA ASP A 177 2.01 13.18 13.27
C ASP A 177 1.37 11.95 13.92
N ASN A 178 0.89 10.98 13.13
CA ASN A 178 0.12 9.84 13.65
C ASN A 178 0.77 8.47 13.35
N VAL A 179 1.73 8.39 12.43
CA VAL A 179 2.29 7.11 11.97
C VAL A 179 2.99 6.34 13.08
N GLY A 180 3.66 7.02 14.01
CA GLY A 180 4.32 6.38 15.15
C GLY A 180 3.33 5.64 16.05
N ASP A 181 2.28 6.35 16.50
CA ASP A 181 1.20 5.78 17.32
C ASP A 181 0.47 4.65 16.58
N ALA A 182 0.24 4.82 15.27
CA ALA A 182 -0.41 3.83 14.43
C ALA A 182 0.40 2.52 14.40
N ILE A 183 1.72 2.61 14.19
CA ILE A 183 2.61 1.45 14.17
C ILE A 183 2.65 0.77 15.54
N GLU A 184 2.73 1.52 16.63
CA GLU A 184 2.76 0.95 17.98
C GLU A 184 1.48 0.20 18.34
N LYS A 185 0.33 0.76 17.97
CA LYS A 185 -0.99 0.16 18.23
C LYS A 185 -1.29 -1.03 17.32
N VAL A 186 -1.05 -0.89 16.02
CA VAL A 186 -1.45 -1.90 15.01
C VAL A 186 -0.39 -2.97 14.84
N ARG A 187 0.89 -2.64 15.05
CA ARG A 187 2.06 -3.48 14.78
C ARG A 187 2.08 -4.07 13.35
N PRO A 188 1.88 -3.26 12.30
CA PRO A 188 1.84 -3.75 10.93
C PRO A 188 3.24 -4.19 10.45
N ALA A 189 3.29 -4.88 9.32
CA ALA A 189 4.55 -5.22 8.67
C ALA A 189 5.10 -4.07 7.81
N ALA A 190 4.24 -3.13 7.41
CA ALA A 190 4.58 -1.99 6.57
C ALA A 190 3.59 -0.84 6.80
N VAL A 191 3.91 0.37 6.35
CA VAL A 191 3.00 1.52 6.29
C VAL A 191 2.98 2.13 4.89
N ASP A 192 1.84 2.71 4.52
CA ASP A 192 1.63 3.46 3.28
C ASP A 192 0.94 4.79 3.54
N ALA A 193 1.40 5.85 2.87
CA ALA A 193 0.77 7.16 2.94
C ALA A 193 0.73 7.85 1.57
N HIS A 194 -0.32 8.62 1.37
CA HIS A 194 -0.60 9.39 0.15
C HIS A 194 -0.81 10.87 0.52
N THR A 195 -2.05 11.33 0.56
CA THR A 195 -2.45 12.73 0.79
C THR A 195 -1.94 13.34 2.11
N GLY A 196 -1.67 12.52 3.13
CA GLY A 196 -1.05 12.98 4.37
C GLY A 196 0.36 13.56 4.21
N LEU A 197 1.01 13.29 3.07
CA LEU A 197 2.36 13.75 2.74
C LEU A 197 2.38 14.90 1.73
N GLU A 198 1.22 15.37 1.28
CA GLU A 198 1.12 16.43 0.27
C GLU A 198 1.09 17.84 0.87
N ASP A 199 1.54 18.82 0.09
CA ASP A 199 1.32 20.23 0.34
C ASP A 199 -0.03 20.71 -0.22
N ALA A 200 -0.29 22.02 -0.17
CA ALA A 200 -1.54 22.59 -0.67
C ALA A 200 -1.72 22.51 -2.21
N THR A 201 -0.68 22.11 -2.94
CA THR A 201 -0.68 21.94 -4.40
C THR A 201 -0.96 20.50 -4.82
N GLY A 202 -1.02 19.56 -3.88
CA GLY A 202 -1.16 18.12 -4.14
C GLY A 202 0.17 17.42 -4.44
N ARG A 203 1.30 18.13 -4.34
CA ARG A 203 2.65 17.56 -4.49
C ARG A 203 3.16 17.05 -3.15
N LYS A 204 3.96 15.98 -3.14
CA LYS A 204 4.60 15.48 -1.91
C LYS A 204 5.54 16.54 -1.35
N ASP A 205 5.32 16.90 -0.09
CA ASP A 205 6.17 17.83 0.64
C ASP A 205 7.36 17.08 1.24
N ARG A 206 8.57 17.51 0.87
CA ARG A 206 9.82 16.86 1.31
C ARG A 206 9.95 16.76 2.83
N LEU A 207 9.57 17.79 3.57
CA LEU A 207 9.67 17.80 5.04
C LEU A 207 8.66 16.83 5.66
N LYS A 208 7.45 16.73 5.09
CA LYS A 208 6.45 15.74 5.51
C LYS A 208 6.92 14.32 5.21
N VAL A 209 7.45 14.05 4.02
CA VAL A 209 7.97 12.72 3.67
C VAL A 209 9.11 12.32 4.62
N ARG A 210 10.10 13.20 4.82
CA ARG A 210 11.20 12.95 5.77
C ARG A 210 10.69 12.63 7.17
N LYS A 211 9.82 13.50 7.70
CA LYS A 211 9.28 13.31 9.05
C LYS A 211 8.48 12.00 9.16
N PHE A 212 7.68 11.67 8.15
CA PHE A 212 6.93 10.42 8.11
C PHE A 212 7.86 9.20 8.14
N VAL A 213 8.92 9.21 7.32
CA VAL A 213 9.91 8.14 7.29
C VAL A 213 10.59 8.01 8.65
N ASP A 214 11.09 9.11 9.21
CA ASP A 214 11.79 9.11 10.50
C ASP A 214 10.91 8.55 11.64
N GLU A 215 9.67 9.04 11.76
CA GLU A 215 8.73 8.58 12.78
C GLU A 215 8.37 7.10 12.60
N ALA A 216 8.15 6.67 11.36
CA ALA A 216 7.84 5.27 11.05
C ALA A 216 9.02 4.34 11.40
N ARG A 217 10.25 4.69 10.99
CA ARG A 217 11.45 3.89 11.29
C ARG A 217 11.69 3.80 12.80
N GLN A 218 11.54 4.91 13.53
CA GLN A 218 11.67 4.91 14.99
C GLN A 218 10.63 4.03 15.66
N ALA A 219 9.36 4.12 15.25
CA ALA A 219 8.30 3.28 15.80
C ALA A 219 8.52 1.80 15.49
N PHE A 220 8.93 1.46 14.26
CA PHE A 220 9.30 0.08 13.91
C PHE A 220 10.45 -0.46 14.77
N ALA A 221 11.46 0.37 15.06
CA ALA A 221 12.55 0.01 15.95
C ALA A 221 12.07 -0.23 17.39
N ARG A 222 11.17 0.62 17.91
CA ARG A 222 10.56 0.45 19.25
C ARG A 222 9.79 -0.87 19.37
N ILE A 223 8.88 -1.15 18.45
CA ILE A 223 8.08 -2.40 18.52
C ILE A 223 8.94 -3.66 18.28
N ALA A 224 10.10 -3.53 17.62
CA ALA A 224 11.05 -4.63 17.47
C ALA A 224 11.78 -4.93 18.77
N ALA A 225 12.18 -3.90 19.53
CA ALA A 225 12.80 -4.04 20.84
C ALA A 225 11.85 -4.64 21.88
N ASP A 226 10.54 -4.37 21.77
CA ASP A 226 9.51 -4.86 22.69
C ASP A 226 9.11 -6.33 22.47
N ARG A 227 9.61 -7.01 21.43
CA ARG A 227 9.32 -8.45 21.25
C ARG A 227 10.18 -9.28 22.20
N PRO A 228 9.58 -10.01 23.16
CA PRO A 228 10.35 -10.95 23.97
C PRO A 228 10.85 -12.10 23.09
N GLY A 229 12.16 -12.19 22.91
CA GLY A 229 12.82 -13.28 22.20
C GLY A 229 13.14 -12.97 20.73
N GLY A 230 14.33 -12.42 20.50
CA GLY A 230 14.99 -12.52 19.21
C GLY A 230 15.31 -13.98 18.92
N ALA A 231 14.74 -14.52 17.84
CA ALA A 231 15.31 -15.68 17.19
C ALA A 231 16.34 -15.14 16.18
N SER A 232 17.60 -15.28 16.56
CA SER A 232 18.74 -15.41 15.64
C SER A 232 18.49 -16.53 14.63
#